data_AF-A0A9X6AAY5-F1
#
_entry.id   AF-A0A9X6AAY5-F1
#
_cell.length_a   1.000
_cell.length_b   1.000
_cell.length_c   1.000
_cell.angle_alpha   90.00
_cell.angle_beta   90.00
_cell.angle_gamma   90.00
#
_symmetry.space_group_name_H-M   'P 1'
#
loop_
_entity.id
_entity.type
_entity.pdbx_description
1 polymer ?
#
loop_
_entity_poly.entity_id
_entity_poly.type
_entity_poly.pdbx_seq_one_letter_code
_entity_poly.pdbx_strand_id
1 'polypeptide(L)'
;MNLGTVGVSGSPQSVSSQLGNVTVTDGRGGTAGWTATASAVDFTGPQSISVSAAGSSSYITPAASVSGTANVTSSDLTPLYPPGPVQVATGVNGINSATWNPTIHLT
;
A
#
# COMPACT_ATOMS: atom_id res chain seq x y z
N MET A 1 14.97 -27.93 31.91
CA MET A 1 14.14 -26.70 31.87
C MET A 1 13.71 -26.51 30.43
N ASN A 2 12.49 -26.91 30.09
CA ASN A 2 11.90 -26.68 28.77
C ASN A 2 11.18 -25.32 28.86
N LEU A 3 11.55 -24.37 27.99
CA LEU A 3 11.02 -22.99 28.02
C LEU A 3 9.68 -22.84 27.27
N GLY A 4 9.02 -23.95 26.93
CA GLY A 4 7.74 -23.97 26.24
C GLY A 4 7.89 -23.89 24.72
N THR A 5 6.94 -24.50 24.01
CA THR A 5 6.78 -24.35 22.56
C THR A 5 5.95 -23.10 22.28
N VAL A 6 6.37 -22.27 21.33
CA VAL A 6 5.54 -21.17 20.84
C VAL A 6 4.27 -21.81 20.24
N GLY A 7 3.11 -21.50 20.81
CA GLY A 7 1.83 -21.92 20.25
C GLY A 7 1.64 -21.24 18.90
N VAL A 8 2.00 -21.93 17.82
CA VAL A 8 1.67 -21.50 16.47
C VAL A 8 0.25 -21.96 16.15
N SER A 9 -0.57 -21.08 15.56
CA SER A 9 -1.88 -21.49 15.04
C SER A 9 -1.67 -22.60 14.01
N GLY A 10 -2.40 -23.71 14.13
CA GLY A 10 -2.41 -24.79 13.14
C GLY A 10 -3.19 -24.45 11.86
N SER A 11 -3.68 -23.21 11.72
CA SER A 11 -4.49 -22.75 10.60
C SER A 11 -3.99 -21.40 10.07
N PRO A 12 -4.07 -21.15 8.75
CA PRO A 12 -3.76 -19.85 8.15
C PRO A 12 -4.48 -18.71 8.87
N GLN A 13 -3.82 -17.56 9.01
CA GLN A 13 -4.38 -16.39 9.69
C GLN A 13 -4.35 -15.21 8.73
N SER A 14 -5.49 -14.58 8.51
CA SER A 14 -5.53 -13.31 7.80
C SER A 14 -5.41 -12.15 8.79
N VAL A 15 -4.48 -11.24 8.52
CA VAL A 15 -4.28 -10.01 9.28
C VAL A 15 -4.47 -8.83 8.36
N SER A 16 -5.18 -7.81 8.83
CA SER A 16 -5.33 -6.55 8.11
C SER A 16 -5.16 -5.34 9.03
N SER A 17 -4.62 -4.26 8.47
CA SER A 17 -4.48 -2.99 9.19
C SER A 17 -4.41 -1.81 8.23
N GLN A 18 -4.88 -0.66 8.68
CA GLN A 18 -4.54 0.61 8.05
C GLN A 18 -3.06 0.93 8.28
N LEU A 19 -2.41 1.50 7.27
CA LEU A 19 -1.00 1.93 7.37
C LEU A 19 -0.86 3.39 7.85
N GLY A 20 -1.97 4.12 7.94
CA GLY A 20 -1.99 5.54 8.24
C GLY A 20 -1.99 6.40 6.98
N ASN A 21 -2.11 7.72 7.15
CA ASN A 21 -2.22 8.64 6.03
C ASN A 21 -0.90 8.73 5.25
N VAL A 22 -0.98 8.53 3.94
CA VAL A 22 0.05 8.82 2.95
C VAL A 22 -0.35 10.10 2.22
N THR A 23 0.58 11.05 2.12
CA THR A 23 0.36 12.33 1.43
C THR A 23 1.44 12.55 0.39
N VAL A 24 1.01 12.86 -0.84
CA VAL A 24 1.88 13.37 -1.91
C VAL A 24 1.58 14.84 -2.09
N THR A 25 2.60 15.69 -2.05
CA THR A 25 2.52 17.11 -2.39
C THR A 25 3.36 17.36 -3.65
N ASP A 26 2.70 17.74 -4.73
CA ASP A 26 3.37 18.14 -5.96
C ASP A 26 3.54 19.66 -6.01
N GLY A 27 4.73 20.11 -5.61
CA GLY A 27 5.12 21.52 -5.58
C GLY A 27 5.67 22.06 -6.89
N ARG A 28 5.70 21.28 -7.98
CA ARG A 28 6.28 21.71 -9.27
C ARG A 28 5.46 22.81 -9.93
N GLY A 29 4.17 22.90 -9.62
CA GLY A 29 3.27 23.94 -10.12
C GLY A 29 2.98 23.86 -11.63
N GLY A 30 3.39 22.78 -12.30
CA GLY A 30 3.23 22.57 -13.74
C GLY A 30 2.01 21.71 -14.09
N THR A 31 2.10 21.01 -15.22
CA THR A 31 1.05 20.11 -15.73
C THR A 31 1.44 18.63 -15.72
N ALA A 32 2.69 18.33 -15.37
CA ALA A 32 3.18 16.96 -15.31
C ALA A 32 2.46 16.19 -14.19
N GLY A 33 1.97 15.01 -14.51
CA GLY A 33 1.39 14.08 -13.55
C GLY A 33 2.42 13.49 -12.58
N TRP A 34 1.95 12.62 -11.70
CA TRP A 34 2.79 11.83 -10.81
C TRP A 34 2.19 10.44 -10.58
N THR A 35 3.03 9.48 -10.23
CA THR A 35 2.62 8.12 -9.88
C THR A 35 3.21 7.77 -8.52
N ALA A 36 2.36 7.33 -7.59
CA ALA A 36 2.78 6.69 -6.36
C ALA A 36 2.76 5.17 -6.57
N THR A 37 3.83 4.50 -6.16
CA THR A 37 4.02 3.05 -6.31
C THR A 37 4.14 2.43 -4.92
N ALA A 38 3.48 1.30 -4.69
CA ALA A 38 3.67 0.49 -3.49
C ALA A 38 4.47 -0.78 -3.81
N SER A 39 5.17 -1.29 -2.80
CA SER A 39 5.81 -2.60 -2.82
C SER A 39 6.08 -3.05 -1.40
N ALA A 40 6.24 -4.36 -1.21
CA ALA A 40 6.80 -4.93 0.01
C ALA A 40 7.89 -5.96 -0.32
N VAL A 41 8.66 -6.30 0.71
CA VAL A 41 9.52 -7.49 0.75
C VAL A 41 8.92 -8.48 1.74
N ASP A 42 9.33 -9.75 1.65
CA ASP A 42 8.84 -10.79 2.56
C ASP A 42 9.05 -10.39 4.03
N PHE A 43 8.03 -10.63 4.87
CA PHE A 43 8.14 -10.37 6.29
C PHE A 43 8.95 -11.48 6.95
N THR A 44 9.87 -11.09 7.83
CA THR A 44 10.74 -12.01 8.57
C THR A 44 10.42 -11.94 10.07
N GLY A 45 10.53 -13.10 10.75
CA GLY A 45 10.19 -13.25 12.15
C GLY A 45 10.25 -14.72 12.57
N PRO A 46 9.51 -15.13 13.62
CA PRO A 46 9.35 -16.55 13.96
C PRO A 46 8.75 -17.39 12.81
N GLN A 47 8.06 -16.74 11.88
CA GLN A 47 7.58 -17.30 10.62
C GLN A 47 7.89 -16.32 9.49
N SER A 48 8.12 -16.84 8.28
CA SER A 48 8.25 -16.04 7.06
C SER A 48 6.90 -15.93 6.36
N ILE A 49 6.51 -14.71 6.00
CA ILE A 49 5.28 -14.46 5.23
C ILE A 49 5.69 -13.92 3.86
N SER A 50 5.37 -14.66 2.80
CA SER A 50 5.69 -14.22 1.45
C SER A 50 4.69 -13.17 0.97
N VAL A 51 5.19 -12.11 0.36
CA VAL A 51 4.37 -11.01 -0.20
C VAL A 51 4.22 -11.09 -1.72
N SER A 52 4.82 -12.10 -2.36
CA SER A 52 4.77 -12.31 -3.80
C SER A 52 3.84 -13.45 -4.23
N ALA A 53 3.42 -14.29 -3.30
CA ALA A 53 2.47 -15.36 -3.59
C ALA A 53 1.08 -14.77 -3.89
N ALA A 54 0.40 -15.31 -4.89
CA ALA A 54 -0.94 -14.87 -5.24
C ALA A 54 -1.90 -15.07 -4.06
N GLY A 55 -2.60 -13.99 -3.67
CA GLY A 55 -3.54 -14.01 -2.55
C GLY A 55 -2.91 -13.97 -1.15
N SER A 56 -1.57 -13.99 -1.02
CA SER A 56 -0.92 -13.90 0.29
C SER A 56 -0.87 -12.48 0.84
N SER A 57 -0.94 -11.47 -0.05
CA SER A 57 -0.86 -10.08 0.34
C SER A 57 -1.64 -9.15 -0.58
N SER A 58 -2.06 -8.01 -0.05
CA SER A 58 -2.62 -6.91 -0.83
C SER A 58 -2.37 -5.54 -0.20
N TYR A 59 -2.35 -4.52 -1.04
CA TYR A 59 -2.45 -3.12 -0.67
C TYR A 59 -3.72 -2.56 -1.29
N ILE A 60 -4.69 -2.25 -0.45
CA ILE A 60 -5.98 -1.69 -0.85
C ILE A 60 -5.89 -0.18 -0.77
N THR A 61 -6.08 0.47 -1.91
CA THR A 61 -5.89 1.90 -2.09
C THR A 61 -7.24 2.59 -2.26
N PRO A 62 -7.72 3.34 -1.26
CA PRO A 62 -8.92 4.14 -1.45
C PRO A 62 -8.65 5.32 -2.39
N ALA A 63 -9.73 5.93 -2.87
CA ALA A 63 -9.63 7.22 -3.55
C ALA A 63 -8.97 8.27 -2.64
N ALA A 64 -8.05 9.06 -3.19
CA ALA A 64 -7.37 10.11 -2.44
C ALA A 64 -8.27 11.34 -2.26
N SER A 65 -8.14 12.00 -1.11
CA SER A 65 -8.61 13.37 -0.91
C SER A 65 -7.62 14.33 -1.58
N VAL A 66 -8.10 15.09 -2.56
CA VAL A 66 -7.27 15.99 -3.38
C VAL A 66 -7.52 17.45 -3.02
N SER A 67 -6.44 18.21 -2.89
CA SER A 67 -6.45 19.69 -2.85
C SER A 67 -5.69 20.22 -4.06
N GLY A 68 -6.16 21.32 -4.64
CA GLY A 68 -5.68 21.82 -5.92
C GLY A 68 -6.34 21.11 -7.12
N THR A 69 -5.73 21.20 -8.29
CA THR A 69 -6.27 20.61 -9.52
C THR A 69 -5.44 19.40 -9.93
N ALA A 70 -5.98 18.20 -9.74
CA ALA A 70 -5.44 16.94 -10.25
C ALA A 70 -6.55 15.88 -10.29
N ASN A 71 -6.54 15.03 -11.31
CA ASN A 71 -7.35 13.82 -11.39
C ASN A 71 -6.52 12.64 -10.88
N VAL A 72 -6.83 12.16 -9.68
CA VAL A 72 -6.10 11.05 -9.05
C VAL A 72 -6.91 9.76 -9.15
N THR A 73 -6.37 8.79 -9.87
CA THR A 73 -6.97 7.45 -10.01
C THR A 73 -6.25 6.48 -9.08
N SER A 74 -7.01 5.80 -8.22
CA SER A 74 -6.50 4.76 -7.32
C SER A 74 -6.52 3.38 -7.96
N SER A 75 -5.56 2.54 -7.58
CA SER A 75 -5.54 1.11 -7.91
C SER A 75 -5.03 0.28 -6.75
N ASP A 76 -5.66 -0.87 -6.53
CA ASP A 76 -5.17 -1.87 -5.57
C ASP A 76 -3.96 -2.61 -6.14
N LEU A 77 -3.08 -3.06 -5.25
CA LEU A 77 -1.93 -3.89 -5.61
C LEU A 77 -2.09 -5.27 -4.98
N THR A 78 -2.25 -6.28 -5.83
CA THR A 78 -2.45 -7.68 -5.45
C THR A 78 -1.62 -8.60 -6.36
N PRO A 79 -0.53 -9.22 -5.89
CA PRO A 79 0.08 -9.12 -4.55
C PRO A 79 1.03 -7.91 -4.41
N LEU A 80 1.57 -7.67 -3.21
CA LEU A 80 2.47 -6.53 -2.89
C LEU A 80 3.83 -6.57 -3.62
N TYR A 81 4.16 -7.67 -4.28
CA TYR A 81 5.35 -7.80 -5.13
C TYR A 81 5.00 -8.53 -6.43
N PRO A 82 5.38 -8.01 -7.62
CA PRO A 82 6.26 -6.87 -7.87
C PRO A 82 5.62 -5.50 -7.55
N PRO A 83 6.43 -4.42 -7.48
CA PRO A 83 5.91 -3.06 -7.28
C PRO A 83 4.87 -2.67 -8.33
N GLY A 84 3.85 -1.91 -7.92
CA GLY A 84 2.81 -1.43 -8.82
C GLY A 84 2.23 -0.08 -8.42
N PRO A 85 1.62 0.65 -9.37
CA PRO A 85 1.01 1.94 -9.10
C PRO A 85 -0.19 1.79 -8.17
N VAL A 86 -0.33 2.73 -7.24
CA VAL A 86 -1.45 2.78 -6.29
C VAL A 86 -2.25 4.08 -6.40
N GLN A 87 -1.60 5.16 -6.82
CA GLN A 87 -2.26 6.42 -7.16
C GLN A 87 -1.57 7.02 -8.38
N VAL A 88 -2.35 7.45 -9.38
CA VAL A 88 -1.85 8.12 -10.58
C VAL A 88 -2.57 9.44 -10.74
N ALA A 89 -1.83 10.54 -10.69
CA ALA A 89 -2.34 11.87 -10.96
C ALA A 89 -2.12 12.27 -12.41
N THR A 90 -3.20 12.71 -13.05
CA THR A 90 -3.23 13.32 -14.37
C THR A 90 -4.00 14.63 -14.32
N GLY A 91 -4.04 15.41 -15.41
CA GLY A 91 -4.77 16.68 -15.42
C GLY A 91 -4.31 17.66 -14.34
N VAL A 92 -3.02 17.58 -13.96
CA VAL A 92 -2.44 18.46 -12.94
C VAL A 92 -2.43 19.89 -13.46
N ASN A 93 -2.83 20.83 -12.62
CA ASN A 93 -2.67 22.26 -12.89
C ASN A 93 -2.32 22.99 -11.59
N GLY A 94 -1.09 23.50 -11.53
CA GLY A 94 -0.57 24.16 -10.35
C GLY A 94 -0.20 23.18 -9.24
N ILE A 95 -0.05 23.72 -8.04
CA ILE A 95 0.29 22.93 -6.84
C ILE A 95 -0.92 22.09 -6.45
N ASN A 96 -0.70 20.81 -6.18
CA ASN A 96 -1.72 19.90 -5.70
C ASN A 96 -1.18 18.99 -4.60
N SER A 97 -2.09 18.46 -3.79
CA SER A 97 -1.79 17.41 -2.82
C SER A 97 -2.86 16.34 -2.84
N ALA A 98 -2.46 15.08 -2.66
CA ALA A 98 -3.36 13.94 -2.53
C ALA A 98 -3.05 13.16 -1.26
N THR A 99 -4.07 12.87 -0.44
CA THR A 99 -3.92 12.10 0.80
C THR A 99 -4.85 10.89 0.82
N TRP A 100 -4.34 9.71 1.20
CA TRP A 100 -5.13 8.48 1.34
C TRP A 100 -4.62 7.64 2.51
N ASN A 101 -5.47 6.77 3.06
CA ASN A 101 -5.10 5.83 4.13
C ASN A 101 -5.32 4.39 3.65
N PRO A 102 -4.26 3.71 3.15
CA PRO A 102 -4.38 2.38 2.57
C PRO A 102 -4.53 1.31 3.65
N THR A 103 -5.08 0.16 3.26
CA THR A 103 -5.14 -1.04 4.12
C THR A 103 -4.23 -2.11 3.54
N ILE A 104 -3.42 -2.74 4.39
CA ILE A 104 -2.67 -3.95 4.03
C ILE A 104 -3.46 -5.18 4.48
N HIS A 105 -3.45 -6.24 3.67
CA HIS A 105 -3.89 -7.57 4.08
C HIS A 105 -2.74 -8.57 3.89
N LEU A 106 -2.61 -9.52 4.81
CA LEU A 106 -1.67 -10.64 4.78
C LEU A 106 -2.42 -11.92 5.17
N THR A 107 -2.07 -13.06 4.58
CA THR A 107 -2.65 -14.40 4.89
C THR A 107 -1.57 -15.45 5.06
#